data_AF-A0AAV6YKB2-F1
#
_entry.id   AF-A0AAV6YKB2-F1
#
_cell.length_a   1.000
_cell.length_b   1.000
_cell.length_c   1.000
_cell.angle_alpha   90.00
_cell.angle_beta   90.00
_cell.angle_gamma   90.00
#
_symmetry.space_group_name_H-M   'P 1'
#
loop_
_entity.id
_entity.type
_entity.pdbx_description
1 polymer ?
#
loop_
_entity_poly.entity_id
_entity_poly.type
_entity_poly.pdbx_seq_one_letter_code
_entity_poly.pdbx_strand_id
1 'polypeptide(L)'
;VKGSVVKVFGVLQRSVYILCTAAALQVMMRYWQSFPRGPYLWNVSTAPWSAWLPLLCALLHAVAWLLIFSVLLIFDYAELMGVKQVYYHCLGMGDPLSHKSPRAARLYAHLRHPIYLELLLILWAVPSFPPDRLLLASALTLYLTLVHRLDVQDYSYLRSQLDKKFSLFSREEAASSEHGGLWKKD
;
A
#
# COMPACT_ATOMS: atom_id res chain seq x y z
N VAL A 1 8.77 -20.81 16.33
CA VAL A 1 9.56 -19.90 15.47
C VAL A 1 9.42 -18.44 15.88
N LYS A 2 8.21 -17.84 15.91
CA LYS A 2 8.01 -16.42 16.30
C LYS A 2 8.62 -16.04 17.67
N GLY A 3 8.50 -16.88 18.70
CA GLY A 3 9.01 -16.57 20.05
C GLY A 3 10.54 -16.56 20.20
N SER A 4 11.28 -17.30 19.36
CA SER A 4 12.75 -17.36 19.45
C SER A 4 13.43 -16.20 18.72
N VAL A 5 12.84 -15.72 17.62
CA VAL A 5 13.37 -14.56 16.86
C VAL A 5 13.22 -13.27 17.67
N VAL A 6 12.10 -13.10 18.38
CA VAL A 6 11.88 -11.96 19.30
C VAL A 6 12.95 -11.93 20.41
N LYS A 7 13.33 -13.10 20.96
CA LYS A 7 14.35 -13.20 22.00
C LYS A 7 15.77 -12.83 21.54
N VAL A 8 16.09 -13.06 20.26
CA VAL A 8 17.44 -12.85 19.72
C VAL A 8 17.60 -11.47 19.10
N PHE A 9 16.59 -10.98 18.36
CA PHE A 9 16.69 -9.72 17.62
C PHE A 9 15.93 -8.56 18.27
N GLY A 10 14.97 -8.83 19.18
CA GLY A 10 14.18 -7.79 19.84
C GLY A 10 13.63 -6.76 18.84
N VAL A 11 14.06 -5.52 19.01
CA VAL A 11 13.70 -4.35 18.21
C VAL A 11 14.14 -4.46 16.73
N LEU A 12 15.18 -5.25 16.44
CA LEU A 12 15.75 -5.42 15.08
C LEU A 12 14.97 -6.41 14.21
N GLN A 13 14.03 -7.17 14.77
CA GLN A 13 13.31 -8.22 14.02
C GLN A 13 12.71 -7.70 12.72
N ARG A 14 12.12 -6.50 12.75
CA ARG A 14 11.46 -5.90 11.58
C ARG A 14 12.47 -5.52 10.49
N SER A 15 13.58 -4.90 10.86
CA SER A 15 14.62 -4.50 9.90
C SER A 15 15.33 -5.71 9.29
N VAL A 16 15.62 -6.74 10.09
CA VAL A 16 16.21 -7.99 9.59
C VAL A 16 15.25 -8.71 8.65
N TYR A 17 13.97 -8.80 9.00
CA TYR A 17 12.96 -9.39 8.11
C TYR A 17 12.91 -8.68 6.75
N ILE A 18 12.89 -7.34 6.75
CA ILE A 18 12.84 -6.55 5.52
C ILE A 18 14.12 -6.72 4.71
N LEU A 19 15.30 -6.72 5.36
CA LEU A 19 16.58 -6.94 4.70
C LEU A 19 16.65 -8.33 4.05
N CYS A 20 16.25 -9.38 4.77
CA CYS A 20 16.20 -10.73 4.23
C CYS A 20 15.22 -10.84 3.06
N THR A 21 14.06 -10.20 3.16
CA THR A 21 13.07 -10.15 2.08
C THR A 21 13.64 -9.44 0.84
N ALA A 22 14.30 -8.30 1.03
CA ALA A 22 14.95 -7.56 -0.06
C ALA A 22 16.08 -8.37 -0.70
N ALA A 23 16.91 -9.06 0.10
CA ALA A 23 17.97 -9.92 -0.39
C ALA A 23 17.42 -11.12 -1.19
N ALA A 24 16.38 -11.79 -0.68
CA ALA A 24 15.72 -12.88 -1.39
C ALA A 24 15.13 -12.41 -2.73
N LEU A 25 14.47 -11.25 -2.74
CA LEU A 25 13.95 -10.64 -3.96
C LEU A 25 15.07 -10.29 -4.94
N GLN A 26 16.19 -9.73 -4.46
CA GLN A 26 17.35 -9.40 -5.30
C GLN A 26 17.97 -10.65 -5.94
N VAL A 27 18.09 -11.74 -5.18
CA VAL A 27 18.55 -13.04 -5.68
C VAL A 27 17.59 -13.56 -6.75
N MET A 28 16.28 -13.52 -6.49
CA MET A 28 15.26 -13.94 -7.46
C MET A 28 15.36 -13.13 -8.76
N MET A 29 15.48 -11.80 -8.68
CA MET A 29 15.66 -10.93 -9.85
C MET A 29 16.96 -11.24 -10.60
N ARG A 30 18.04 -11.56 -9.89
CA ARG A 30 19.35 -11.85 -10.49
C ARG A 30 19.38 -13.17 -11.26
N TYR A 31 18.68 -14.18 -10.74
CA TYR A 31 18.59 -15.49 -11.37
C TYR A 31 17.37 -15.65 -12.28
N TRP A 32 16.53 -14.61 -12.40
CA TRP A 32 15.38 -14.61 -13.29
C TRP A 32 15.84 -14.76 -14.76
N GLN A 33 15.46 -15.87 -15.38
CA GLN A 33 15.73 -16.12 -16.80
C GLN A 33 14.56 -15.61 -17.62
N SER A 34 14.79 -14.58 -18.44
CA SER A 34 13.81 -14.16 -19.45
C SER A 34 13.70 -15.22 -20.53
N PHE A 35 12.48 -15.47 -21.02
CA PHE A 35 12.20 -16.45 -22.07
C PHE A 35 12.01 -15.73 -23.41
N PRO A 36 13.07 -15.49 -24.21
CA PRO A 36 13.01 -14.50 -25.30
C PRO A 36 12.30 -15.00 -26.56
N ARG A 37 11.97 -16.31 -26.62
CA ARG A 37 11.43 -16.99 -27.80
C ARG A 37 9.98 -17.45 -27.66
N GLY A 38 9.28 -17.03 -26.60
CA GLY A 38 7.87 -17.38 -26.41
C GLY A 38 6.94 -16.52 -27.28
N PRO A 39 5.74 -17.03 -27.63
CA PRO A 39 4.72 -16.21 -28.30
C PRO A 39 4.30 -15.07 -27.38
N TYR A 40 4.30 -13.84 -27.90
CA TYR A 40 3.75 -12.69 -27.20
C TYR A 40 2.23 -12.79 -27.16
N LEU A 41 1.63 -12.47 -26.01
CA LEU A 41 0.17 -12.49 -25.83
C LEU A 41 -0.48 -11.34 -26.59
N TRP A 42 0.16 -10.17 -26.56
CA TRP A 42 -0.04 -9.10 -27.52
C TRP A 42 1.29 -8.41 -27.83
N ASN A 43 1.39 -7.85 -29.03
CA ASN A 43 2.46 -6.95 -29.42
C ASN A 43 1.91 -5.93 -30.42
N VAL A 44 1.85 -4.67 -30.03
CA VAL A 44 1.35 -3.60 -30.89
C VAL A 44 2.49 -3.10 -31.77
N SER A 45 2.62 -3.69 -32.95
CA SER A 45 3.65 -3.34 -33.95
C SER A 45 3.11 -2.54 -35.13
N THR A 46 1.81 -2.22 -35.15
CA THR A 46 1.18 -1.46 -36.24
C THR A 46 1.33 0.05 -36.03
N ALA A 47 1.79 0.75 -37.07
CA ALA A 47 1.79 2.22 -37.06
C ALA A 47 0.34 2.74 -37.17
N PRO A 48 -0.05 3.83 -36.47
CA PRO A 48 0.79 4.70 -35.62
C PRO A 48 0.88 4.24 -34.15
N TRP A 49 0.11 3.25 -33.73
CA TRP A 49 -0.01 2.81 -32.34
C TRP A 49 1.30 2.31 -31.72
N SER A 50 2.24 1.86 -32.55
CA SER A 50 3.59 1.47 -32.13
C SER A 50 4.36 2.57 -31.39
N ALA A 51 4.08 3.85 -31.66
CA ALA A 51 4.74 4.98 -30.99
C ALA A 51 3.92 5.53 -29.81
N TRP A 52 2.60 5.64 -29.98
CA TRP A 52 1.73 6.26 -28.97
C TRP A 52 1.48 5.37 -27.75
N LEU A 53 1.36 4.05 -27.94
CA LEU A 53 1.04 3.13 -26.85
C LEU A 53 2.18 3.03 -25.81
N PRO A 54 3.47 2.88 -26.19
CA PRO A 54 4.55 2.90 -25.21
C PRO A 54 4.64 4.21 -24.44
N LEU A 55 4.37 5.36 -25.09
CA LEU A 55 4.36 6.67 -24.44
C LEU A 55 3.24 6.79 -23.39
N LEU A 56 2.03 6.34 -23.73
CA LEU A 56 0.91 6.32 -22.80
C LEU A 56 1.20 5.41 -21.60
N CYS A 57 1.70 4.19 -21.85
CA CYS A 57 2.10 3.28 -20.77
C CYS A 57 3.21 3.88 -19.89
N ALA A 58 4.20 4.55 -20.49
CA ALA A 58 5.27 5.22 -19.74
C ALA A 58 4.74 6.36 -18.86
N LEU A 59 3.80 7.16 -19.35
CA LEU A 59 3.15 8.21 -18.57
C LEU A 59 2.35 7.63 -17.40
N LEU A 60 1.54 6.60 -17.66
CA LEU A 60 0.77 5.90 -16.63
C LEU A 60 1.70 5.31 -15.56
N HIS A 61 2.80 4.67 -15.96
CA HIS A 61 3.82 4.18 -15.03
C HIS A 61 4.47 5.31 -14.23
N ALA A 62 4.81 6.44 -14.86
CA ALA A 62 5.41 7.57 -14.17
C ALA A 62 4.48 8.11 -13.08
N VAL A 63 3.19 8.29 -13.39
CA VAL A 63 2.18 8.72 -12.42
C VAL A 63 2.03 7.69 -11.29
N ALA A 64 1.94 6.40 -11.61
CA ALA A 64 1.82 5.34 -10.61
C ALA A 64 3.03 5.29 -9.67
N TRP A 65 4.26 5.41 -10.19
CA TRP A 65 5.47 5.49 -9.37
C TRP A 65 5.47 6.73 -8.48
N LEU A 66 5.10 7.91 -9.00
CA LEU A 66 5.00 9.13 -8.21
C LEU A 66 4.00 9.00 -7.06
N LEU A 67 2.84 8.38 -7.31
CA LEU A 67 1.86 8.10 -6.26
C LEU A 67 2.41 7.14 -5.21
N ILE A 68 3.04 6.03 -5.62
CA ILE A 68 3.67 5.07 -4.70
C ILE A 68 4.71 5.78 -3.83
N PHE A 69 5.62 6.57 -4.41
CA PHE A 69 6.62 7.33 -3.65
C PHE A 69 5.98 8.33 -2.70
N SER A 70 4.92 9.02 -3.12
CA SER A 70 4.19 9.95 -2.27
C SER A 70 3.60 9.25 -1.05
N VAL A 71 2.98 8.08 -1.24
CA VAL A 71 2.45 7.26 -0.13
C VAL A 71 3.59 6.77 0.78
N LEU A 72 4.73 6.34 0.22
CA LEU A 72 5.89 5.93 1.02
C LEU A 72 6.42 7.05 1.93
N LEU A 73 6.44 8.29 1.44
CA LEU A 73 6.84 9.46 2.22
C LEU A 73 5.81 9.78 3.32
N ILE A 74 4.51 9.75 2.99
CA ILE A 74 3.43 10.00 3.95
C ILE A 74 3.44 8.97 5.10
N PHE A 75 3.76 7.72 4.80
CA PHE A 75 3.69 6.62 5.75
C PHE A 75 4.90 6.49 6.70
N ASP A 76 5.80 7.48 6.72
CA ASP A 76 7.04 7.45 7.50
C ASP A 76 7.83 6.16 7.22
N TYR A 77 8.50 6.12 6.06
CA TYR A 77 9.29 4.97 5.59
C TYR A 77 10.25 4.41 6.65
N ALA A 78 10.83 5.27 7.50
CA ALA A 78 11.73 4.85 8.58
C ALA A 78 11.03 4.02 9.66
N GLU A 79 9.74 4.29 9.90
CA GLU A 79 8.89 3.45 10.75
C GLU A 79 8.55 2.13 10.07
N LEU A 80 8.32 2.14 8.75
CA LEU A 80 8.05 0.93 7.98
C LEU A 80 9.23 -0.05 7.98
N MET A 81 10.45 0.49 7.83
CA MET A 81 11.73 -0.23 7.83
C MET A 81 12.16 -0.72 9.22
N GLY A 82 11.49 -0.27 10.29
CA GLY A 82 11.88 -0.57 11.68
C GLY A 82 13.07 0.26 12.19
N VAL A 83 13.65 1.13 11.36
CA VAL A 83 14.79 1.99 11.73
C VAL A 83 14.44 2.90 12.91
N LYS A 84 13.20 3.43 12.94
CA LYS A 84 12.71 4.25 14.05
C LYS A 84 12.66 3.47 15.38
N GLN A 85 12.33 2.19 15.33
CA GLN A 85 12.31 1.34 16.52
C GLN A 85 13.73 1.19 17.09
N VAL A 86 14.72 0.94 16.22
CA VAL A 86 16.14 0.84 16.58
C VAL A 86 16.67 2.17 17.13
N TYR A 87 16.39 3.27 16.45
CA TYR A 87 16.82 4.61 16.85
C TYR A 87 16.30 5.01 18.23
N TYR A 88 15.01 4.80 18.51
CA TYR A 88 14.40 5.11 19.81
C TYR A 88 14.91 4.20 20.94
N HIS A 89 15.20 2.93 20.63
CA HIS A 89 15.83 2.02 21.58
C HIS A 89 17.26 2.47 21.93
N CYS A 90 18.07 2.88 20.94
CA CYS A 90 19.41 3.40 21.17
C CYS A 90 19.43 4.70 22.00
N LEU A 91 18.37 5.51 21.91
CA LEU A 91 18.21 6.75 22.68
C LEU A 91 17.53 6.53 24.05
N GLY A 92 17.18 5.30 24.41
CA GLY A 92 16.50 5.00 25.68
C GLY A 92 15.07 5.56 25.79
N MET A 93 14.44 5.95 24.68
CA MET A 93 13.16 6.66 24.66
C MET A 93 11.92 5.74 24.62
N GLY A 94 12.06 4.45 24.93
CA GLY A 94 10.94 3.49 24.89
C GLY A 94 10.44 3.19 23.47
N ASP A 95 9.47 2.27 23.34
CA ASP A 95 8.99 1.80 22.02
C ASP A 95 8.06 2.84 21.35
N PRO A 96 8.44 3.41 20.18
CA PRO A 96 7.63 4.42 19.49
C PRO A 96 6.30 3.87 18.95
N LEU A 97 6.10 2.54 18.89
CA LEU A 97 4.82 1.96 18.49
C LEU A 97 3.74 2.00 19.57
N SER A 98 4.11 2.16 20.84
CA SER A 98 3.15 2.19 21.95
C SER A 98 2.18 3.39 21.90
N HIS A 99 2.50 4.42 21.13
CA HIS A 99 1.76 5.68 21.08
C HIS A 99 0.77 5.80 19.91
N LYS A 100 0.75 4.86 18.95
CA LYS A 100 -0.21 4.91 17.85
C LYS A 100 -1.52 4.22 18.25
N SER A 101 -2.61 4.98 18.21
CA SER A 101 -3.94 4.41 18.47
C SER A 101 -4.22 3.29 17.45
N PRO A 102 -4.79 2.14 17.88
CA PRO A 102 -5.16 1.04 16.98
C PRO A 102 -6.06 1.48 15.82
N ARG A 103 -6.82 2.56 16.05
CA ARG A 103 -7.73 3.20 15.09
C ARG A 103 -6.98 3.90 13.95
N ALA A 104 -5.88 4.60 14.24
CA ALA A 104 -5.06 5.27 13.24
C ALA A 104 -4.30 4.26 12.37
N ALA A 105 -3.76 3.20 12.98
CA ALA A 105 -3.06 2.12 12.25
C ALA A 105 -3.95 1.46 11.17
N ARG A 106 -5.26 1.37 11.43
CA ARG A 106 -6.23 0.75 10.53
C ARG A 106 -6.76 1.66 9.41
N LEU A 107 -6.87 2.97 9.65
CA LEU A 107 -7.13 3.95 8.58
C LEU A 107 -5.93 4.02 7.62
N TYR A 108 -4.71 4.00 8.18
CA TYR A 108 -3.47 3.85 7.41
C TYR A 108 -3.42 2.51 6.65
N ALA A 109 -3.99 1.41 7.17
CA ALA A 109 -4.07 0.15 6.43
C ALA A 109 -4.98 0.25 5.18
N HIS A 110 -6.06 1.03 5.23
CA HIS A 110 -6.93 1.24 4.05
C HIS A 110 -6.28 2.11 2.98
N LEU A 111 -5.48 3.10 3.37
CA LEU A 111 -4.61 3.86 2.45
C LEU A 111 -3.48 3.00 1.84
N ARG A 112 -3.37 1.70 2.12
CA ARG A 112 -2.51 0.76 1.37
C ARG A 112 -3.21 0.17 0.14
N HIS A 113 -4.54 0.29 0.03
CA HIS A 113 -5.29 -0.08 -1.18
C HIS A 113 -4.88 0.71 -2.44
N PRO A 114 -4.56 2.01 -2.40
CA PRO A 114 -4.00 2.69 -3.57
C PRO A 114 -2.74 1.95 -4.05
N ILE A 115 -1.77 1.66 -3.18
CA ILE A 115 -0.51 0.98 -3.58
C ILE A 115 -0.79 -0.34 -4.30
N TYR A 116 -1.80 -1.11 -3.84
CA TYR A 116 -2.23 -2.32 -4.53
C TYR A 116 -2.66 -2.06 -5.98
N LEU A 117 -3.50 -1.05 -6.20
CA LEU A 117 -3.98 -0.65 -7.53
C LEU A 117 -2.85 -0.07 -8.41
N GLU A 118 -1.97 0.75 -7.84
CA GLU A 118 -0.83 1.31 -8.60
C GLU A 118 0.17 0.22 -9.02
N LEU A 119 0.45 -0.75 -8.14
CA LEU A 119 1.31 -1.89 -8.49
C LEU A 119 0.67 -2.79 -9.55
N LEU A 120 -0.64 -3.05 -9.46
CA LEU A 120 -1.39 -3.75 -10.51
C LEU A 120 -1.28 -3.01 -11.85
N LEU A 121 -1.46 -1.69 -11.84
CA LEU A 121 -1.34 -0.89 -13.05
C LEU A 121 0.06 -1.03 -13.65
N ILE A 122 1.13 -0.95 -12.85
CA ILE A 122 2.52 -1.12 -13.35
C ILE A 122 2.77 -2.53 -13.92
N LEU A 123 2.17 -3.56 -13.32
CA LEU A 123 2.35 -4.94 -13.79
C LEU A 123 1.66 -5.19 -15.12
N TRP A 124 0.44 -4.68 -15.28
CA TRP A 124 -0.46 -5.01 -16.39
C TRP A 124 -0.50 -3.98 -17.53
N ALA A 125 -0.19 -2.70 -17.29
CA ALA A 125 -0.28 -1.63 -18.30
C ALA A 125 0.99 -1.55 -19.20
N VAL A 126 1.08 -2.44 -20.19
CA VAL A 126 2.32 -2.66 -20.94
C VAL A 126 2.08 -2.71 -22.44
N PRO A 127 2.95 -2.09 -23.27
CA PRO A 127 2.79 -2.12 -24.73
C PRO A 127 2.96 -3.52 -25.35
N SER A 128 3.77 -4.39 -24.73
CA SER A 128 3.98 -5.78 -25.16
C SER A 128 3.93 -6.72 -23.97
N PHE A 129 3.27 -7.86 -24.13
CA PHE A 129 3.03 -8.81 -23.02
C PHE A 129 3.69 -10.16 -23.31
N PRO A 130 4.99 -10.31 -22.99
CA PRO A 130 5.68 -11.57 -23.13
C PRO A 130 5.30 -12.55 -22.00
N PRO A 131 5.48 -13.87 -22.19
CA PRO A 131 5.01 -14.89 -21.26
C PRO A 131 5.71 -14.84 -19.88
N ASP A 132 6.96 -14.42 -19.83
CA ASP A 132 7.70 -14.18 -18.58
C ASP A 132 7.05 -13.05 -17.76
N ARG A 133 6.57 -12.00 -18.44
CA ARG A 133 5.84 -10.91 -17.78
C ARG A 133 4.46 -11.34 -17.32
N LEU A 134 3.75 -12.18 -18.08
CA LEU A 134 2.47 -12.75 -17.64
C LEU A 134 2.63 -13.58 -16.37
N LEU A 135 3.66 -14.42 -16.32
CA LEU A 135 3.97 -15.21 -15.13
C LEU A 135 4.26 -14.30 -13.93
N LEU A 136 5.09 -13.27 -14.12
CA LEU A 136 5.42 -12.29 -13.08
C LEU A 136 4.17 -11.52 -12.60
N ALA A 137 3.40 -10.97 -13.53
CA ALA A 137 2.21 -10.18 -13.25
C ALA A 137 1.14 -11.01 -12.52
N SER A 138 0.89 -12.23 -12.97
CA SER A 138 -0.08 -13.14 -12.32
C SER A 138 0.38 -13.58 -10.93
N ALA A 139 1.65 -14.00 -10.77
CA ALA A 139 2.20 -14.41 -9.48
C ALA A 139 2.17 -13.27 -8.45
N LEU A 140 2.61 -12.07 -8.85
CA LEU A 140 2.58 -10.89 -7.99
C LEU A 140 1.15 -10.42 -7.70
N THR A 141 0.25 -10.47 -8.68
CA THR A 141 -1.17 -10.15 -8.45
C THR A 141 -1.75 -11.11 -7.42
N LEU A 142 -1.56 -12.42 -7.57
CA LEU A 142 -2.05 -13.41 -6.61
C LEU A 142 -1.46 -13.18 -5.21
N TYR A 143 -0.15 -12.98 -5.12
CA TYR A 143 0.52 -12.67 -3.86
C TYR A 143 -0.09 -11.43 -3.18
N LEU A 144 -0.21 -10.34 -3.94
CA LEU A 144 -0.77 -9.10 -3.44
C LEU A 144 -2.23 -9.28 -3.02
N THR A 145 -3.07 -9.95 -3.83
CA THR A 145 -4.47 -10.21 -3.49
C THR A 145 -4.60 -11.05 -2.22
N LEU A 146 -3.74 -12.06 -2.01
CA LEU A 146 -3.74 -12.89 -0.81
C LEU A 146 -3.35 -12.08 0.43
N VAL A 147 -2.32 -11.24 0.32
CA VAL A 147 -1.90 -10.32 1.40
C VAL A 147 -2.99 -9.29 1.70
N HIS A 148 -3.75 -8.88 0.69
CA HIS A 148 -4.74 -7.82 0.76
C HIS A 148 -6.18 -8.29 1.04
N ARG A 149 -6.38 -9.56 1.42
CA ARG A 149 -7.72 -10.06 1.80
C ARG A 149 -8.23 -9.30 3.03
N LEU A 150 -9.14 -8.35 2.80
CA LEU A 150 -9.88 -7.64 3.83
C LEU A 150 -10.56 -8.63 4.78
N ASP A 151 -10.24 -8.53 6.08
CA ASP A 151 -10.94 -9.28 7.10
C ASP A 151 -12.34 -8.67 7.33
N VAL A 152 -13.34 -9.48 7.64
CA VAL A 152 -14.73 -9.03 7.94
C VAL A 152 -14.74 -8.06 9.13
N GLN A 153 -13.76 -8.19 10.01
CA GLN A 153 -13.52 -7.30 11.14
C GLN A 153 -13.11 -5.87 10.69
N ASP A 154 -12.50 -5.74 9.51
CA ASP A 154 -12.10 -4.47 8.92
C ASP A 154 -13.27 -3.68 8.31
N TYR A 155 -14.30 -4.37 7.87
CA TYR A 155 -15.54 -3.75 7.40
C TYR A 155 -16.42 -3.25 8.56
N SER A 156 -16.61 -4.09 9.58
CA SER A 156 -17.56 -3.82 10.67
C SER A 156 -17.24 -2.55 11.47
N TYR A 157 -15.95 -2.30 11.72
CA TYR A 157 -15.57 -1.09 12.44
C TYR A 157 -15.52 0.16 11.56
N LEU A 158 -15.30 0.04 10.24
CA LEU A 158 -15.44 1.19 9.34
C LEU A 158 -16.88 1.72 9.37
N ARG A 159 -17.84 0.79 9.36
CA ARG A 159 -19.26 1.09 9.54
C ARG A 159 -19.53 1.78 10.88
N SER A 160 -18.97 1.26 11.97
CA SER A 160 -19.13 1.90 13.29
C SER A 160 -18.54 3.32 13.39
N GLN A 161 -17.49 3.63 12.61
CA GLN A 161 -16.89 4.96 12.59
C GLN A 161 -17.71 5.93 11.72
N LEU A 162 -18.24 5.44 10.60
CA LEU A 162 -19.17 6.20 9.77
C LEU A 162 -20.44 6.55 10.54
N ASP A 163 -21.04 5.58 11.23
CA ASP A 163 -22.25 5.79 12.03
C ASP A 163 -22.01 6.84 13.13
N LYS A 164 -20.85 6.81 13.78
CA LYS A 164 -20.48 7.83 14.77
C LYS A 164 -20.33 9.22 14.16
N LYS A 165 -19.68 9.35 13.00
CA LYS A 165 -19.55 10.65 12.32
C LYS A 165 -20.90 11.18 11.84
N PHE A 166 -21.74 10.34 11.26
CA PHE A 166 -23.10 10.72 10.88
C PHE A 166 -23.91 11.18 12.08
N SER A 167 -23.84 10.47 13.22
CA SER A 167 -24.54 10.87 14.44
C SER A 167 -24.08 12.22 15.00
N LEU A 168 -22.80 12.58 14.80
CA LEU A 168 -22.25 13.87 15.22
C LEU A 168 -22.72 15.00 14.29
N PHE A 169 -22.68 14.79 12.98
CA PHE A 169 -23.18 15.77 12.00
C PHE A 169 -24.69 16.03 12.19
N SER A 170 -25.51 14.99 12.37
CA SER A 170 -26.94 15.17 12.62
C SER A 170 -27.23 15.90 13.94
N ARG A 171 -26.36 15.74 14.95
CA ARG A 171 -26.51 16.44 16.23
C ARG A 171 -26.08 17.91 16.14
N GLU A 172 -25.06 18.23 15.33
CA GLU A 172 -24.68 19.61 15.01
C GLU A 172 -25.74 20.31 14.14
N GLU A 173 -26.34 19.63 13.16
CA GLU A 173 -27.46 20.15 12.36
C GLU A 173 -28.68 20.46 13.25
N ALA A 174 -29.04 19.56 14.17
CA ALA A 174 -30.14 19.80 15.11
C ALA A 174 -29.86 21.01 16.02
N ALA A 175 -28.66 21.12 16.59
CA ALA A 175 -28.27 22.23 17.47
C ALA A 175 -28.21 23.58 16.71
N SER A 176 -27.71 23.60 15.48
CA SER A 176 -27.67 24.80 14.64
C SER A 176 -29.06 25.25 14.18
N SER A 177 -29.97 24.31 13.92
CA SER A 177 -31.37 24.60 13.56
C SER A 177 -32.17 25.15 14.74
N GLU A 178 -31.93 24.68 15.97
CA GLU A 178 -32.51 25.29 17.19
C GLU A 178 -32.00 26.72 17.40
N HIS A 179 -30.69 26.96 17.22
CA HIS A 179 -30.11 28.29 17.39
C HIS A 179 -30.57 29.27 16.30
N GLY A 180 -30.73 28.83 15.05
CA GLY A 180 -31.30 29.65 13.98
C GLY A 180 -32.80 29.94 14.12
N GLY A 181 -33.56 29.08 14.80
CA GLY A 181 -34.96 29.32 15.14
C GLY A 181 -35.16 30.36 16.26
N LEU A 182 -34.15 30.54 17.11
CA LEU A 182 -34.12 31.58 18.16
C LEU A 182 -33.95 32.98 17.57
N TRP A 183 -33.11 33.16 16.54
CA TRP A 183 -32.90 34.46 15.87
C TRP A 183 -34.03 34.91 14.94
N LYS A 184 -35.00 34.02 14.66
CA LYS A 184 -36.12 34.29 13.73
C LYS A 184 -37.42 34.67 14.44
N LYS A 185 -37.39 34.73 15.78
CA LYS A 185 -38.55 35.02 16.64
C LYS A 185 -38.56 36.44 17.21
N ASP A 186 -37.55 37.25 16.87
CA ASP A 186 -37.45 38.68 17.19
C ASP A 186 -37.75 39.52 15.94
#